data_AF-A0A836TSX1-F1
#
_entry.id   AF-A0A836TSX1-F1
#
_cell.length_a   1.000
_cell.length_b   1.000
_cell.length_c   1.000
_cell.angle_alpha   90.00
_cell.angle_beta   90.00
_cell.angle_gamma   90.00
#
_symmetry.space_group_name_H-M   'P 1'
#
loop_
_entity.id
_entity.type
_entity.pdbx_description
1 polymer ?
#
loop_
_entity_poly.entity_id
_entity_poly.type
_entity_poly.pdbx_seq_one_letter_code
_entity_poly.pdbx_strand_id
1 'polypeptide(L)'
;MGGLPAGDDPNHASRYVAYIVAYNWSSVIMIGVMLPVSLLAQALRTPQSGLTLADSAYYIVFLFTLFYSWFVAHTALRISAVTAVAVVLMDLIIGFAIGLSGLRLLAGTAETVL
;
A
#
# COMPACT_ATOMS: atom_id res chain seq x y z
N MET A 1 31.43 -5.34 30.60
CA MET A 1 30.00 -5.55 30.32
C MET A 1 29.86 -5.70 28.81
N GLY A 2 29.84 -6.93 28.30
CA GLY A 2 29.72 -7.20 26.87
C GLY A 2 28.29 -6.95 26.42
N GLY A 3 28.10 -6.05 25.45
CA GLY A 3 26.82 -5.91 24.75
C GLY A 3 26.52 -7.21 24.01
N LEU A 4 25.28 -7.69 24.15
CA LEU A 4 24.80 -8.87 23.43
C LEU A 4 25.02 -8.68 21.91
N PRO A 5 25.46 -9.73 21.19
CA PRO A 5 25.61 -9.65 19.74
C PRO A 5 24.26 -9.29 19.11
N ALA A 6 24.29 -8.51 18.03
CA ALA A 6 23.12 -7.92 17.37
C ALA A 6 22.06 -8.92 16.85
N GLY A 7 22.28 -10.23 17.02
CA GLY A 7 21.35 -11.30 16.68
C GLY A 7 20.41 -11.73 17.81
N ASP A 8 20.62 -11.27 19.04
CA ASP A 8 19.95 -11.82 20.24
C ASP A 8 18.93 -10.85 20.87
N ASP A 9 18.38 -9.86 20.15
CA ASP A 9 17.27 -9.05 20.68
C ASP A 9 15.95 -9.85 20.58
N PRO A 10 15.39 -10.32 21.71
CA PRO A 10 14.18 -11.13 21.73
C PRO A 10 12.95 -10.39 21.17
N ASN A 11 13.05 -9.08 20.96
CA ASN A 11 11.95 -8.26 20.49
C ASN A 11 11.84 -8.15 18.97
N HIS A 12 12.74 -8.73 18.17
CA HIS A 12 12.64 -8.63 16.69
C HIS A 12 11.32 -9.20 16.17
N ALA A 13 10.92 -10.38 16.63
CA ALA A 13 9.63 -10.99 16.30
C ALA A 13 8.45 -10.14 16.81
N SER A 14 8.58 -9.56 18.00
CA SER A 14 7.55 -8.69 18.60
C SER A 14 7.32 -7.42 17.77
N ARG A 15 8.38 -6.74 17.32
CA ARG A 15 8.28 -5.56 16.46
C ARG A 15 7.65 -5.88 15.11
N TYR A 16 7.95 -7.05 14.54
CA TYR A 16 7.34 -7.48 13.28
C TYR A 16 5.84 -7.73 13.42
N VAL A 17 5.41 -8.40 14.50
CA VAL A 17 3.98 -8.60 14.80
C VAL A 17 3.28 -7.26 15.02
N ALA A 18 3.87 -6.36 15.81
CA ALA A 18 3.33 -5.03 16.04
C ALA A 18 3.20 -4.22 14.74
N TYR A 19 4.19 -4.31 13.85
CA TYR A 19 4.12 -3.74 12.52
C TYR A 19 2.98 -4.32 11.68
N ILE A 20 2.83 -5.66 11.61
CA ILE A 20 1.74 -6.29 10.86
C ILE A 20 0.38 -5.80 11.37
N VAL A 21 0.19 -5.75 12.69
CA VAL A 21 -1.07 -5.27 13.29
C VAL A 21 -1.32 -3.81 12.93
N ALA A 22 -0.32 -2.94 13.12
CA ALA A 22 -0.43 -1.51 12.81
C ALA A 22 -0.67 -1.26 11.31
N TYR A 23 0.03 -1.97 10.44
CA TYR A 23 -0.12 -1.92 9.00
C TYR A 23 -1.52 -2.35 8.60
N ASN A 24 -2.01 -3.51 9.06
CA ASN A 24 -3.36 -3.98 8.71
C ASN A 24 -4.46 -3.02 9.14
N TRP A 25 -4.43 -2.52 10.37
CA TRP A 25 -5.42 -1.54 10.84
C TRP A 25 -5.34 -0.22 10.09
N SER A 26 -4.14 0.21 9.72
CA SER A 26 -3.94 1.39 8.88
C SER A 26 -4.52 1.16 7.47
N SER A 27 -4.31 -0.02 6.89
CA SER A 27 -4.82 -0.39 5.57
C SER A 27 -6.34 -0.41 5.53
N VAL A 28 -7.03 -0.80 6.60
CA VAL A 28 -8.50 -0.70 6.67
C VAL A 28 -8.97 0.74 6.49
N ILE A 29 -8.33 1.69 7.18
CA ILE A 29 -8.65 3.13 7.05
C ILE A 29 -8.33 3.62 5.64
N MET A 30 -7.14 3.28 5.12
CA MET A 30 -6.70 3.67 3.78
C MET A 30 -7.67 3.17 2.70
N ILE A 31 -8.04 1.90 2.73
CA ILE A 31 -9.00 1.30 1.78
C ILE A 31 -10.38 1.94 1.96
N GLY A 32 -10.81 2.18 3.21
CA GLY A 32 -12.08 2.85 3.51
C GLY A 32 -12.17 4.26 2.92
N VAL A 33 -11.06 5.00 2.84
CA VAL A 33 -11.01 6.32 2.20
C VAL A 33 -10.82 6.21 0.68
N MET A 34 -9.95 5.30 0.22
CA MET A 34 -9.58 5.17 -1.18
C MET A 34 -10.73 4.65 -2.03
N LEU A 35 -11.54 3.70 -1.53
CA LEU A 35 -12.67 3.15 -2.26
C LEU A 35 -13.70 4.21 -2.70
N PRO A 36 -14.30 5.02 -1.81
CA PRO A 36 -15.30 6.01 -2.20
C PRO A 36 -14.73 7.05 -3.16
N VAL A 37 -13.47 7.47 -2.96
CA VAL A 37 -12.79 8.42 -3.86
C VAL A 37 -12.58 7.81 -5.24
N SER A 38 -12.18 6.55 -5.31
CA SER A 38 -12.00 5.81 -6.57
C SER A 38 -13.32 5.61 -7.31
N LEU A 39 -14.40 5.33 -6.59
CA LEU A 39 -15.74 5.20 -7.16
C LEU A 39 -16.23 6.55 -7.70
N LEU A 40 -16.03 7.63 -6.95
CA LEU A 40 -16.40 8.97 -7.40
C LEU A 40 -15.62 9.39 -8.65
N ALA A 41 -14.30 9.13 -8.68
CA ALA A 41 -13.47 9.41 -9.86
C ALA A 41 -13.89 8.59 -11.09
N GLN A 42 -14.41 7.38 -10.92
CA GLN A 42 -14.96 6.60 -12.03
C GLN A 42 -16.35 7.10 -12.45
N ALA A 43 -17.23 7.43 -11.50
CA ALA A 43 -18.58 7.89 -11.80
C ALA A 43 -18.62 9.24 -12.52
N LEU A 44 -17.65 10.12 -12.24
CA LEU A 44 -17.56 11.46 -12.84
C LEU A 44 -16.71 11.50 -14.12
N ARG A 45 -16.12 10.37 -14.52
CA ARG A 45 -15.32 10.31 -15.75
C ARG A 45 -16.23 10.38 -16.97
N THR A 46 -15.99 11.37 -17.83
CA THR A 46 -16.66 11.50 -19.14
C THR A 46 -15.65 11.35 -20.28
N PRO A 47 -16.06 10.86 -21.46
CA PRO A 47 -15.13 10.62 -22.57
C PRO A 47 -14.37 11.87 -23.07
N GLN A 48 -14.91 13.08 -22.82
CA GLN A 48 -14.28 14.34 -23.24
C GLN A 48 -13.59 15.11 -22.09
N SER A 49 -13.71 14.66 -20.84
CA SER A 49 -13.06 15.35 -19.71
C SER A 49 -11.60 14.90 -19.59
N GLY A 50 -10.68 15.87 -19.58
CA GLY A 50 -9.31 15.65 -19.08
C GLY A 50 -9.29 15.33 -17.58
N LEU A 51 -8.16 15.58 -16.91
CA LEU A 51 -8.04 15.40 -15.45
C LEU A 51 -9.19 16.10 -14.70
N THR A 52 -10.03 15.31 -14.04
CA THR A 52 -11.14 15.85 -13.25
C THR A 52 -10.66 16.20 -11.83
N LEU A 53 -11.47 16.98 -11.10
CA LEU A 53 -11.24 17.21 -9.67
C LEU A 53 -11.23 15.90 -8.87
N ALA A 54 -12.04 14.92 -9.27
CA ALA A 54 -12.11 13.62 -8.63
C ALA A 54 -10.86 12.76 -8.91
N ASP A 55 -10.30 12.83 -10.12
CA ASP A 55 -9.00 12.20 -10.42
C ASP A 55 -7.88 12.83 -9.60
N SER A 56 -7.90 14.16 -9.45
CA SER A 56 -6.93 14.88 -8.61
C SER A 56 -7.03 14.45 -7.14
N ALA A 57 -8.26 14.34 -6.62
CA ALA A 57 -8.51 13.84 -5.26
C ALA A 57 -8.01 12.40 -5.07
N TYR A 58 -8.21 11.54 -6.07
CA TYR A 58 -7.68 10.17 -6.06
C TYR A 58 -6.16 10.16 -5.93
N TYR A 59 -5.43 10.94 -6.74
CA TYR A 59 -3.97 11.00 -6.65
C TYR A 59 -3.48 11.58 -5.33
N ILE A 60 -4.16 12.59 -4.78
CA ILE A 60 -3.82 13.16 -3.47
C ILE A 60 -3.98 12.10 -2.37
N VAL A 61 -5.09 11.38 -2.37
CA VAL A 61 -5.33 10.30 -1.40
C VAL A 61 -4.33 9.17 -1.57
N PHE A 62 -3.97 8.83 -2.81
CA PHE A 62 -2.93 7.84 -3.08
C PHE A 62 -1.57 8.27 -2.50
N LEU A 63 -1.13 9.51 -2.76
CA LEU A 63 0.11 10.04 -2.20
C LEU A 63 0.08 10.08 -0.66
N PHE A 64 -1.07 10.44 -0.08
CA PHE A 64 -1.27 10.42 1.37
C PHE A 64 -1.12 8.99 1.93
N THR A 65 -1.68 7.99 1.25
CA THR A 65 -1.51 6.58 1.61
C THR A 65 -0.05 6.16 1.58
N LEU A 66 0.73 6.54 0.55
CA LEU A 66 2.16 6.23 0.50
C LEU A 66 2.93 6.84 1.68
N PHE A 67 2.66 8.11 1.97
CA PHE A 67 3.28 8.82 3.08
C PHE A 67 2.93 8.16 4.42
N TYR A 68 1.65 7.80 4.62
CA TYR A 68 1.20 7.19 5.86
C TYR A 68 1.75 5.76 6.03
N SER A 69 1.82 4.96 4.95
CA SER A 69 2.48 3.65 4.96
C SER A 69 3.96 3.75 5.33
N TRP A 70 4.67 4.75 4.80
CA TRP A 70 6.07 5.01 5.17
C TRP A 70 6.19 5.36 6.65
N PHE A 71 5.31 6.23 7.16
CA PHE A 71 5.30 6.61 8.57
C PHE A 71 5.06 5.41 9.49
N VAL A 72 4.07 4.57 9.18
CA VAL A 72 3.77 3.34 9.94
C VAL A 72 4.95 2.37 9.89
N ALA A 73 5.57 2.16 8.73
CA ALA A 73 6.74 1.30 8.60
C ALA A 73 7.92 1.82 9.43
N HIS A 74 8.22 3.12 9.34
CA HIS A 74 9.30 3.75 10.09
C HIS A 74 9.09 3.63 11.61
N THR A 75 7.89 3.97 12.08
CA THR A 75 7.57 4.04 13.52
C THR A 75 7.40 2.66 14.15
N ALA A 76 6.65 1.75 13.52
CA ALA A 76 6.34 0.45 14.09
C ALA A 76 7.53 -0.53 14.03
N LEU A 77 8.30 -0.53 12.93
CA LEU A 77 9.49 -1.37 12.82
C LEU A 77 10.72 -0.76 13.49
N ARG A 78 10.67 0.55 13.83
CA ARG A 78 11.79 1.32 14.41
C ARG A 78 13.06 1.25 13.53
N ILE A 79 12.87 1.30 12.22
CA ILE A 79 13.95 1.24 11.20
C ILE A 79 14.32 2.63 10.71
N SER A 80 15.39 2.77 9.93
CA SER A 80 15.73 4.07 9.33
C SER A 80 14.66 4.54 8.34
N ALA A 81 14.54 5.86 8.16
CA ALA A 81 13.62 6.46 7.19
C ALA A 81 13.83 5.93 5.77
N VAL A 82 15.09 5.73 5.36
CA VAL A 82 15.45 5.21 4.04
C VAL A 82 15.03 3.75 3.90
N THR A 83 15.23 2.93 4.94
CA THR A 83 14.79 1.52 4.95
C THR A 83 13.27 1.43 4.86
N ALA A 84 12.53 2.32 5.53
CA ALA A 84 11.07 2.36 5.44
C ALA A 84 10.57 2.68 4.02
N VAL A 85 11.28 3.54 3.27
CA VAL A 85 10.96 3.79 1.85
C VAL A 85 11.09 2.50 1.04
N ALA A 86 12.16 1.71 1.24
CA ALA A 86 12.34 0.44 0.53
C ALA A 86 11.21 -0.55 0.83
N VAL A 87 10.70 -0.57 2.06
CA VAL A 87 9.53 -1.39 2.44
C VAL A 87 8.28 -0.97 1.65
N VAL A 88 7.98 0.33 1.61
CA VAL A 88 6.82 0.85 0.85
C VAL A 88 6.97 0.62 -0.65
N LEU A 89 8.18 0.76 -1.21
CA LEU A 89 8.42 0.47 -2.62
C LEU A 89 8.22 -1.01 -2.93
N MET A 90 8.67 -1.91 -2.06
CA MET A 90 8.44 -3.34 -2.21
C MET A 90 6.94 -3.66 -2.17
N ASP A 91 6.20 -3.04 -1.25
CA ASP A 91 4.74 -3.15 -1.17
C ASP A 91 4.05 -2.73 -2.48
N LEU A 92 4.47 -1.60 -3.06
CA LEU A 92 3.94 -1.14 -4.36
C LEU A 92 4.24 -2.09 -5.52
N ILE A 93 5.46 -2.64 -5.56
CA ILE A 93 5.85 -3.62 -6.59
C ILE A 93 4.98 -4.86 -6.49
N ILE A 94 4.78 -5.38 -5.27
CA ILE A 94 3.92 -6.54 -5.01
C ILE A 94 2.48 -6.23 -5.41
N GLY A 95 1.94 -5.08 -5.00
CA GLY A 95 0.59 -4.65 -5.37
C GLY A 95 0.39 -4.56 -6.89
N PHE A 96 1.36 -3.99 -7.60
CA PHE A 96 1.34 -3.91 -9.07
C PHE A 96 1.40 -5.30 -9.72
N ALA A 97 2.28 -6.17 -9.23
CA ALA A 97 2.41 -7.54 -9.73
C ALA A 97 1.11 -8.35 -9.54
N ILE A 98 0.44 -8.20 -8.39
CA ILE A 98 -0.86 -8.81 -8.12
C ILE A 98 -1.92 -8.26 -9.08
N GLY A 99 -2.01 -6.93 -9.23
CA GLY A 99 -2.98 -6.30 -10.12
C GLY A 99 -2.82 -6.75 -11.58
N LEU A 100 -1.59 -6.79 -12.08
CA LEU A 100 -1.29 -7.26 -13.43
C LEU A 100 -1.65 -8.73 -13.62
N SER A 101 -1.33 -9.57 -12.62
CA SER A 101 -1.67 -10.99 -12.65
C SER A 101 -3.18 -11.20 -12.67
N GLY A 102 -3.93 -10.46 -11.83
CA GLY A 102 -5.39 -10.51 -11.81
C GLY A 102 -6.02 -10.16 -13.15
N LEU A 103 -5.54 -9.09 -13.80
CA LEU A 103 -6.03 -8.70 -15.14
C LEU A 103 -5.77 -9.78 -16.19
N ARG A 104 -4.60 -10.43 -16.16
CA ARG A 104 -4.26 -11.52 -17.10
C ARG A 104 -5.12 -12.76 -16.88
N LEU A 105 -5.44 -13.08 -15.63
CA LEU A 105 -6.34 -14.20 -15.31
C LEU A 105 -7.74 -13.94 -15.85
N LEU A 106 -8.28 -12.72 -15.65
CA LEU A 106 -9.59 -12.34 -16.17
C LEU A 106 -9.63 -12.34 -17.70
N ALA A 107 -8.59 -11.81 -18.35
CA ALA A 107 -8.47 -11.82 -19.81
C ALA A 107 -8.37 -13.24 -20.37
N GLY A 108 -7.54 -14.10 -19.77
CA GLY A 108 -7.41 -15.50 -20.18
C GLY A 108 -8.70 -16.30 -20.02
N THR A 109 -9.51 -16.03 -18.99
CA THR A 109 -10.83 -16.66 -18.85
C THR A 109 -11.82 -16.24 -19.94
N ALA A 110 -11.76 -14.98 -20.40
CA ALA A 110 -12.63 -14.49 -21.47
C ALA A 110 -12.35 -15.17 -22.82
N GLU A 111 -11.08 -15.49 -23.11
CA GLU A 111 -10.66 -16.20 -24.33
C GLU A 111 -11.10 -17.67 -24.36
N THR A 112 -11.32 -18.31 -23.20
CA THR A 112 -11.74 -19.72 -23.13
C THR A 112 -13.25 -19.96 -23.22
N VAL A 113 -14.06 -18.89 -23.14
CA VAL A 113 -15.53 -18.97 -23.10
C VAL A 113 -16.19 -18.49 -24.41
N LEU A 114 -15.41 -17.92 -25.33
CA LEU A 114 -15.81 -17.49 -26.68
C LEU A 114 -15.33 -18.49 -27.74
#